data_AF-A0A7S2QJV5-F1
#
_entry.id   AF-A0A7S2QJV5-F1
#
_cell.length_a   1.000
_cell.length_b   1.000
_cell.length_c   1.000
_cell.angle_alpha   90.00
_cell.angle_beta   90.00
_cell.angle_gamma   90.00
#
_symmetry.space_group_name_H-M   'P 1'
#
loop_
_entity.id
_entity.type
_entity.pdbx_description
1 polymer ?
#
loop_
_entity_poly.entity_id
_entity_poly.type
_entity_poly.pdbx_seq_one_letter_code
_entity_poly.pdbx_strand_id
1 'polypeptide(L)'
;KSTAAYNKCGLAQMENNNCDVQRRHLVNDVSLWYRAFEPDLYAPAVRQAIARTVKSIGTGPWGAGVWYGDSQQYFLTTWLATSLLSTSDMMLDYYVYSKFCENPGNQCYVLGGKTCRSCIANGTLHPYPVPQDRCGGCSVRDIIARYQGVTSAVLYEHLKTKIDNIDFQVFDLLGALELPPKRAPKALRIARQRPPKDLGLLNGERWSLHETSGGSPVRAPGGACLDVKADYAGSPVHMWQCFPALASQRWVLNRSTGQLVNGQGQCLDTAEPDVDGGELHMWPCNASNPHQRWDVEAAPGTAGDRTRLRIRNRHGGCLDTRQPGANGGEGMLRTCR
;
A
#
# COMPACT_ATOMS: atom_id res chain seq x y z
N LYS A 1 -7.14 -27.81 1.68
CA LYS A 1 -8.52 -27.72 2.20
C LYS A 1 -9.38 -28.85 1.65
N SER A 2 -9.64 -28.89 0.34
CA SER A 2 -10.41 -29.96 -0.32
C SER A 2 -9.83 -31.37 -0.16
N THR A 3 -8.52 -31.56 -0.37
CA THR A 3 -7.84 -32.86 -0.21
C THR A 3 -7.79 -33.36 1.24
N ALA A 4 -7.75 -32.45 2.22
CA ALA A 4 -7.76 -32.81 3.64
C ALA A 4 -9.16 -33.23 4.14
N ALA A 5 -10.22 -32.77 3.45
CA ALA A 5 -11.61 -33.05 3.79
C ALA A 5 -12.17 -34.29 3.07
N TYR A 6 -11.61 -34.67 1.92
CA TYR A 6 -12.11 -35.73 1.03
C TYR A 6 -12.36 -37.09 1.70
N ASN A 7 -11.62 -37.42 2.77
CA ASN A 7 -11.78 -38.68 3.53
C ASN A 7 -12.34 -38.49 4.95
N LYS A 8 -12.80 -37.28 5.30
CA LYS A 8 -13.24 -36.93 6.67
C LYS A 8 -14.70 -36.50 6.76
N CYS A 9 -15.30 -36.12 5.64
CA CYS A 9 -16.70 -35.73 5.54
C CYS A 9 -17.30 -36.26 4.24
N GLY A 10 -18.62 -36.45 4.22
CA GLY A 10 -19.33 -36.74 2.97
C GLY A 10 -19.25 -35.57 2.01
N LEU A 11 -19.35 -35.85 0.70
CA LEU A 11 -19.29 -34.84 -0.35
C LEU A 11 -20.24 -33.67 -0.05
N ALA A 12 -21.52 -33.97 0.19
CA ALA A 12 -22.56 -32.97 0.50
C ALA A 12 -22.24 -32.10 1.72
N GLN A 13 -21.48 -32.60 2.71
CA GLN A 13 -21.07 -31.79 3.86
C GLN A 13 -19.95 -30.82 3.46
N MET A 14 -19.02 -31.26 2.61
CA MET A 14 -17.95 -30.42 2.09
C MET A 14 -18.48 -29.29 1.19
N GLU A 15 -19.49 -29.56 0.35
CA GLU A 15 -20.01 -28.54 -0.58
C GLU A 15 -20.78 -27.43 0.14
N ASN A 16 -21.28 -27.73 1.35
CA ASN A 16 -22.21 -26.85 2.09
C ASN A 16 -21.60 -26.24 3.36
N ASN A 17 -20.26 -26.27 3.47
CA ASN A 17 -19.49 -25.74 4.62
C ASN A 17 -19.88 -26.42 5.95
N ASN A 18 -20.33 -27.67 5.91
CA ASN A 18 -20.76 -28.45 7.08
C ASN A 18 -19.67 -29.41 7.57
N CYS A 19 -18.46 -29.25 7.05
CA CYS A 19 -17.33 -30.12 7.36
C CYS A 19 -16.33 -29.36 8.23
N ASP A 20 -16.26 -29.69 9.53
CA ASP A 20 -15.40 -28.97 10.50
C ASP A 20 -13.95 -28.88 10.02
N VAL A 21 -13.44 -29.92 9.37
CA VAL A 21 -12.05 -29.92 8.90
C VAL A 21 -11.77 -28.86 7.83
N GLN A 22 -12.79 -28.40 7.10
CA GLN A 22 -12.64 -27.24 6.19
C GLN A 22 -12.39 -25.94 6.97
N ARG A 23 -12.78 -25.87 8.26
CA ARG A 23 -12.50 -24.76 9.17
C ARG A 23 -11.16 -24.85 9.89
N ARG A 24 -10.45 -25.99 9.85
CA ARG A 24 -9.21 -26.21 10.64
C ARG A 24 -7.93 -25.90 9.85
N HIS A 25 -7.88 -24.72 9.26
CA HIS A 25 -6.74 -24.30 8.41
C HIS A 25 -6.20 -22.89 8.68
N LEU A 26 -6.78 -22.15 9.64
CA LEU A 26 -6.45 -20.75 9.93
C LEU A 26 -4.94 -20.49 10.02
N VAL A 27 -4.21 -21.23 10.85
CA VAL A 27 -2.78 -20.98 11.09
C VAL A 27 -1.95 -21.17 9.83
N ASN A 28 -2.23 -22.24 9.07
CA ASN A 28 -1.50 -22.54 7.84
C ASN A 28 -1.79 -21.48 6.78
N ASP A 29 -3.05 -21.08 6.62
CA ASP A 29 -3.44 -20.07 5.64
C ASP A 29 -2.91 -18.68 5.99
N VAL A 30 -2.97 -18.27 7.26
CA VAL A 30 -2.33 -17.02 7.73
C VAL A 30 -0.83 -17.08 7.45
N SER A 31 -0.17 -18.20 7.71
CA SER A 31 1.26 -18.34 7.46
C SER A 31 1.60 -18.24 5.97
N LEU A 32 0.84 -18.88 5.09
CA LEU A 32 1.03 -18.81 3.64
C LEU A 32 0.83 -17.38 3.12
N TRP A 33 -0.24 -16.72 3.55
CA TRP A 33 -0.52 -15.34 3.16
C TRP A 33 0.56 -14.37 3.68
N TYR A 34 0.90 -14.47 4.96
CA TYR A 34 1.93 -13.64 5.56
C TYR A 34 3.29 -13.84 4.86
N ARG A 35 3.68 -15.09 4.58
CA ARG A 35 4.91 -15.39 3.83
C ARG A 35 4.92 -14.84 2.41
N ALA A 36 3.76 -14.74 1.77
CA ALA A 36 3.63 -14.22 0.42
C ALA A 36 3.71 -12.69 0.35
N PHE A 37 3.36 -11.99 1.43
CA PHE A 37 3.17 -10.53 1.38
C PHE A 37 3.97 -9.74 2.40
N GLU A 38 4.58 -10.37 3.40
CA GLU A 38 5.47 -9.71 4.36
C GLU A 38 6.78 -9.35 3.66
N PRO A 39 7.04 -8.05 3.42
CA PRO A 39 8.24 -7.63 2.71
C PRO A 39 9.52 -8.07 3.43
N ASP A 40 9.47 -8.19 4.77
CA ASP A 40 10.64 -8.57 5.57
C ASP A 40 11.12 -10.01 5.37
N LEU A 41 10.29 -10.87 4.78
CA LEU A 41 10.67 -12.25 4.43
C LEU A 41 11.39 -12.36 3.08
N TYR A 42 11.42 -11.28 2.31
CA TYR A 42 12.10 -11.22 1.02
C TYR A 42 13.49 -10.59 1.11
N ALA A 43 14.33 -10.94 0.13
CA ALA A 43 15.63 -10.29 -0.07
C ALA A 43 15.45 -8.77 -0.17
N PRO A 44 16.40 -7.94 0.31
CA PRO A 44 16.22 -6.49 0.41
C PRO A 44 15.75 -5.80 -0.88
N ALA A 45 16.22 -6.25 -2.05
CA ALA A 45 15.79 -5.72 -3.34
C ALA A 45 14.30 -5.99 -3.64
N VAL A 46 13.81 -7.19 -3.32
CA VAL A 46 12.41 -7.59 -3.51
C VAL A 46 11.52 -6.96 -2.44
N ARG A 47 11.98 -6.89 -1.19
CA ARG A 47 11.32 -6.16 -0.10
C ARG A 47 11.00 -4.72 -0.48
N GLN A 48 12.00 -4.01 -1.03
CA GLN A 48 11.83 -2.63 -1.47
C GLN A 48 10.89 -2.52 -2.67
N ALA A 49 10.95 -3.46 -3.61
CA ALA A 49 9.99 -3.50 -4.72
C ALA A 49 8.56 -3.66 -4.18
N ILE A 50 8.30 -4.70 -3.37
CA ILE A 50 6.99 -4.98 -2.78
C ILE A 50 6.46 -3.79 -1.99
N ALA A 51 7.26 -3.24 -1.05
CA ALA A 51 6.82 -2.10 -0.23
C ALA A 51 6.51 -0.82 -1.05
N ARG A 52 7.15 -0.64 -2.21
CA ARG A 52 6.94 0.52 -3.08
C ARG A 52 5.78 0.34 -4.05
N THR A 53 5.65 -0.84 -4.66
CA THR A 53 4.70 -1.07 -5.76
C THR A 53 3.39 -1.69 -5.31
N VAL A 54 3.39 -2.51 -4.25
CA VAL A 54 2.18 -3.16 -3.75
C VAL A 54 1.52 -2.23 -2.75
N LYS A 55 0.40 -1.63 -3.16
CA LYS A 55 -0.43 -0.73 -2.33
C LYS A 55 -1.67 -1.40 -1.77
N SER A 56 -2.14 -2.42 -2.46
CA SER A 56 -3.21 -3.28 -2.01
C SER A 56 -2.98 -4.70 -2.48
N ILE A 57 -3.59 -5.65 -1.79
CA ILE A 57 -3.62 -7.06 -2.15
C ILE A 57 -5.05 -7.38 -2.56
N GLY A 58 -5.25 -7.71 -3.84
CA GLY A 58 -6.53 -8.14 -4.38
C GLY A 58 -6.75 -9.63 -4.20
N THR A 59 -7.90 -10.05 -3.67
CA THR A 59 -8.29 -11.46 -3.61
C THR A 59 -9.81 -11.64 -3.62
N GLY A 60 -10.27 -12.89 -3.71
CA GLY A 60 -11.69 -13.25 -3.68
C GLY A 60 -11.86 -14.60 -2.99
N PRO A 61 -12.72 -15.50 -3.49
CA PRO A 61 -12.97 -16.79 -2.84
C PRO A 61 -11.90 -17.85 -3.16
N TRP A 62 -10.85 -17.52 -3.91
CA TRP A 62 -9.89 -18.47 -4.49
C TRP A 62 -9.19 -19.38 -3.46
N GLY A 63 -8.90 -18.87 -2.27
CA GLY A 63 -8.33 -19.67 -1.19
C GLY A 63 -9.35 -20.26 -0.21
N ALA A 64 -10.65 -20.10 -0.45
CA ALA A 64 -11.69 -20.80 0.29
C ALA A 64 -11.65 -22.30 0.00
N GLY A 65 -11.36 -22.67 -1.25
CA GLY A 65 -11.25 -24.05 -1.75
C GLY A 65 -11.77 -24.13 -3.18
N VAL A 66 -11.09 -24.92 -4.05
CA VAL A 66 -11.32 -24.95 -5.51
C VAL A 66 -12.74 -25.39 -5.92
N TRP A 67 -13.48 -26.02 -5.01
CA TRP A 67 -14.87 -26.45 -5.23
C TRP A 67 -15.71 -26.45 -3.95
N TYR A 68 -15.05 -26.70 -2.82
CA TYR A 68 -15.65 -26.90 -1.51
C TYR A 68 -14.76 -26.19 -0.48
N GLY A 69 -15.32 -25.32 0.35
CA GLY A 69 -14.54 -24.40 1.17
C GLY A 69 -15.39 -23.52 2.07
N ASP A 70 -14.82 -22.48 2.69
CA ASP A 70 -15.58 -21.50 3.46
C ASP A 70 -15.13 -20.08 3.11
N SER A 71 -15.95 -19.36 2.34
CA SER A 71 -15.64 -18.00 1.88
C SER A 71 -15.65 -16.96 3.00
N GLN A 72 -16.47 -17.16 4.04
CA GLN A 72 -16.49 -16.26 5.20
C GLN A 72 -15.18 -16.40 5.99
N GLN A 73 -14.78 -17.63 6.28
CA GLN A 73 -13.54 -17.90 6.98
C GLN A 73 -12.32 -17.42 6.17
N TYR A 74 -12.32 -17.63 4.85
CA TYR A 74 -11.21 -17.20 4.02
C TYR A 74 -11.04 -15.67 4.00
N PHE A 75 -12.15 -14.92 3.84
CA PHE A 75 -12.12 -13.46 4.00
C PHE A 75 -11.47 -13.04 5.33
N LEU A 76 -11.94 -13.63 6.44
CA LEU A 76 -11.42 -13.31 7.78
C LEU A 76 -9.95 -13.66 7.94
N THR A 77 -9.52 -14.75 7.31
CA THR A 77 -8.13 -15.20 7.30
C THR A 77 -7.24 -14.22 6.56
N THR A 78 -7.60 -13.81 5.35
CA THR A 78 -6.81 -12.85 4.55
C THR A 78 -6.84 -11.46 5.18
N TRP A 79 -7.96 -11.07 5.79
CA TRP A 79 -8.07 -9.80 6.50
C TRP A 79 -7.20 -9.77 7.75
N LEU A 80 -7.23 -10.83 8.56
CA LEU A 80 -6.34 -10.99 9.70
C LEU A 80 -4.87 -10.98 9.26
N ALA A 81 -4.50 -11.81 8.29
CA ALA A 81 -3.10 -11.94 7.84
C ALA A 81 -2.56 -10.64 7.25
N THR A 82 -3.37 -9.91 6.48
CA THR A 82 -3.00 -8.58 5.96
C THR A 82 -2.80 -7.57 7.09
N SER A 83 -3.64 -7.64 8.14
CA SER A 83 -3.51 -6.78 9.33
C SER A 83 -2.28 -7.08 10.19
N LEU A 84 -1.57 -8.20 9.94
CA LEU A 84 -0.34 -8.58 10.63
C LEU A 84 0.93 -8.14 9.89
N LEU A 85 0.81 -7.69 8.64
CA LEU A 85 1.96 -7.25 7.85
C LEU A 85 2.64 -6.05 8.51
N SER A 86 3.96 -5.99 8.40
CA SER A 86 4.77 -4.87 8.91
C SER A 86 4.40 -3.51 8.27
N THR A 87 3.80 -3.55 7.08
CA THR A 87 3.37 -2.37 6.34
C THR A 87 2.02 -1.87 6.86
N SER A 88 2.02 -0.77 7.62
CA SER A 88 0.83 -0.23 8.30
C SER A 88 -0.31 0.20 7.36
N ASP A 89 -0.01 0.44 6.09
CA ASP A 89 -0.94 1.03 5.12
C ASP A 89 -1.38 0.01 4.04
N MET A 90 -1.03 -1.28 4.20
CA MET A 90 -1.40 -2.31 3.23
C MET A 90 -2.91 -2.55 3.24
N MET A 91 -3.56 -2.32 2.09
CA MET A 91 -4.99 -2.52 1.92
C MET A 91 -5.32 -3.94 1.44
N LEU A 92 -6.45 -4.48 1.85
CA LEU A 92 -7.02 -5.72 1.30
C LEU A 92 -8.24 -5.37 0.43
N ASP A 93 -8.15 -5.66 -0.86
CA ASP A 93 -9.27 -5.55 -1.80
C ASP A 93 -9.91 -6.93 -1.96
N TYR A 94 -11.03 -7.17 -1.28
CA TYR A 94 -11.75 -8.46 -1.35
C TYR A 94 -12.93 -8.39 -2.31
N TYR A 95 -12.89 -9.16 -3.40
CA TYR A 95 -13.89 -9.15 -4.46
C TYR A 95 -14.99 -10.19 -4.23
N VAL A 96 -16.24 -9.70 -4.23
CA VAL A 96 -17.45 -10.52 -4.30
C VAL A 96 -17.99 -10.43 -5.72
N TYR A 97 -17.98 -11.55 -6.46
CA TYR A 97 -18.37 -11.52 -7.87
C TYR A 97 -19.87 -11.80 -8.02
N SER A 98 -20.47 -11.19 -9.02
CA SER A 98 -21.91 -11.35 -9.32
C SER A 98 -22.24 -12.62 -10.10
N LYS A 99 -21.23 -13.25 -10.72
CA LYS A 99 -21.35 -14.50 -11.50
C LYS A 99 -20.06 -15.31 -11.36
N PHE A 100 -20.19 -16.64 -11.41
CA PHE A 100 -19.07 -17.57 -11.24
C PHE A 100 -19.20 -18.79 -12.13
N CYS A 101 -18.05 -19.31 -12.59
CA CYS A 101 -17.97 -20.47 -13.49
C CYS A 101 -17.58 -21.79 -12.77
N GLU A 102 -16.86 -21.74 -11.64
CA GLU A 102 -16.54 -22.92 -10.80
C GLU A 102 -17.50 -23.03 -9.60
N ASN A 103 -17.20 -23.82 -8.54
CA ASN A 103 -17.97 -23.76 -7.28
C ASN A 103 -17.33 -22.89 -6.17
N PRO A 104 -17.29 -21.56 -6.32
CA PRO A 104 -17.23 -20.59 -5.23
C PRO A 104 -18.65 -20.11 -4.84
N GLY A 105 -19.70 -20.92 -5.08
CA GLY A 105 -21.10 -20.51 -4.88
C GLY A 105 -21.46 -20.17 -3.42
N ASN A 106 -20.66 -20.63 -2.46
CA ASN A 106 -20.79 -20.25 -1.07
C ASN A 106 -20.36 -18.79 -0.79
N GLN A 107 -19.82 -18.08 -1.79
CA GLN A 107 -19.47 -16.67 -1.63
C GLN A 107 -20.72 -15.83 -1.32
N CYS A 108 -21.91 -16.26 -1.76
CA CYS A 108 -23.15 -15.63 -1.35
C CYS A 108 -23.34 -15.58 0.17
N TYR A 109 -22.75 -16.50 0.94
CA TYR A 109 -22.82 -16.45 2.41
C TYR A 109 -22.07 -15.25 3.01
N VAL A 110 -21.16 -14.60 2.29
CA VAL A 110 -20.56 -13.35 2.78
C VAL A 110 -21.56 -12.18 2.75
N LEU A 111 -22.65 -12.34 2.01
CA LEU A 111 -23.79 -11.43 1.98
C LEU A 111 -24.77 -11.91 3.05
N GLY A 112 -25.27 -11.04 3.92
CA GLY A 112 -26.14 -11.43 5.03
C GLY A 112 -27.62 -11.57 4.60
N GLY A 113 -28.37 -12.41 5.30
CA GLY A 113 -29.83 -12.44 5.30
C GLY A 113 -30.47 -12.56 3.92
N LYS A 114 -31.31 -11.58 3.55
CA LYS A 114 -32.06 -11.60 2.28
C LYS A 114 -31.15 -11.49 1.05
N THR A 115 -30.04 -10.76 1.16
CA THR A 115 -29.09 -10.57 0.06
C THR A 115 -28.38 -11.88 -0.29
N CYS A 116 -28.03 -12.68 0.73
CA CYS A 116 -27.54 -14.05 0.54
C CYS A 116 -28.48 -14.88 -0.32
N ARG A 117 -29.76 -14.96 0.10
CA ARG A 117 -30.79 -15.78 -0.55
C ARG A 117 -31.01 -15.36 -1.99
N SER A 118 -31.05 -14.04 -2.24
CA SER A 118 -31.16 -13.49 -3.59
C SER A 118 -29.93 -13.83 -4.46
N CYS A 119 -28.73 -13.77 -3.90
CA CYS A 119 -27.49 -14.15 -4.59
C CYS A 119 -27.53 -15.63 -5.02
N ILE A 120 -27.92 -16.53 -4.11
CA ILE A 120 -28.03 -17.96 -4.41
C ILE A 120 -29.13 -18.23 -5.45
N ALA A 121 -30.30 -17.60 -5.31
CA ALA A 121 -31.43 -17.78 -6.22
C ALA A 121 -31.12 -17.33 -7.66
N ASN A 122 -30.25 -16.34 -7.84
CA ASN A 122 -29.90 -15.79 -9.16
C ASN A 122 -28.59 -16.35 -9.75
N GLY A 123 -27.87 -17.19 -9.01
CA GLY A 123 -26.62 -17.79 -9.45
C GLY A 123 -26.85 -18.98 -10.40
N THR A 124 -26.02 -19.09 -11.44
CA THR A 124 -25.94 -20.33 -12.25
C THR A 124 -25.14 -21.34 -11.45
N LEU A 125 -25.83 -22.10 -10.59
CA LEU A 125 -25.16 -23.03 -9.69
C LEU A 125 -24.73 -24.28 -10.47
N HIS A 126 -23.50 -24.72 -10.21
CA HIS A 126 -22.98 -26.06 -10.45
C HIS A 126 -24.05 -27.13 -10.14
N PRO A 127 -24.00 -28.37 -10.68
CA PRO A 127 -24.99 -29.44 -10.41
C PRO A 127 -25.24 -29.78 -8.93
N TYR A 128 -24.52 -29.18 -7.99
CA TYR A 128 -24.71 -29.28 -6.55
C TYR A 128 -25.14 -27.90 -5.99
N PRO A 129 -26.41 -27.72 -5.63
CA PRO A 129 -26.94 -26.41 -5.24
C PRO A 129 -26.46 -26.00 -3.84
N VAL A 130 -26.04 -24.73 -3.72
CA VAL A 130 -25.69 -24.11 -2.44
C VAL A 130 -26.99 -23.83 -1.64
N PRO A 131 -27.12 -24.34 -0.41
CA PRO A 131 -28.36 -24.27 0.37
C PRO A 131 -28.70 -22.86 0.86
N GLN A 132 -29.88 -22.36 0.50
CA GLN A 132 -30.35 -21.02 0.88
C GLN A 132 -30.66 -20.88 2.39
N ASP A 133 -31.07 -21.96 3.03
CA ASP A 133 -31.36 -22.04 4.46
C ASP A 133 -30.08 -21.89 5.32
N ARG A 134 -28.90 -22.10 4.72
CA ARG A 134 -27.61 -21.86 5.35
C ARG A 134 -27.19 -20.38 5.33
N CYS A 135 -27.95 -19.49 4.72
CA CYS A 135 -27.66 -18.06 4.73
C CYS A 135 -27.70 -17.49 6.15
N GLY A 136 -26.55 -17.03 6.63
CA GLY A 136 -26.40 -16.40 7.94
C GLY A 136 -27.03 -15.00 8.03
N GLY A 137 -27.11 -14.48 9.25
CA GLY A 137 -27.64 -13.14 9.54
C GLY A 137 -26.62 -12.04 9.26
N CYS A 138 -25.36 -12.26 9.61
CA CYS A 138 -24.28 -11.29 9.46
C CYS A 138 -23.64 -11.32 8.07
N SER A 139 -23.33 -10.13 7.55
CA SER A 139 -22.58 -9.93 6.31
C SER A 139 -21.11 -9.55 6.57
N VAL A 140 -20.32 -9.53 5.50
CA VAL A 140 -18.94 -9.03 5.53
C VAL A 140 -18.86 -7.59 6.07
N ARG A 141 -19.83 -6.75 5.76
CA ARG A 141 -19.88 -5.36 6.25
C ARG A 141 -20.14 -5.30 7.75
N ASP A 142 -21.03 -6.16 8.25
CA ASP A 142 -21.35 -6.23 9.68
C ASP A 142 -20.13 -6.67 10.49
N ILE A 143 -19.40 -7.67 9.99
CA ILE A 143 -18.18 -8.15 10.64
C ILE A 143 -17.06 -7.11 10.60
N ILE A 144 -16.85 -6.42 9.48
CA ILE A 144 -15.90 -5.32 9.40
C ILE A 144 -16.25 -4.25 10.44
N ALA A 145 -17.50 -3.77 10.47
CA ALA A 145 -17.93 -2.73 11.42
C ALA A 145 -17.78 -3.17 12.88
N ARG A 146 -18.06 -4.44 13.17
CA ARG A 146 -17.94 -5.04 14.50
C ARG A 146 -16.49 -5.09 14.97
N TYR A 147 -15.58 -5.59 14.15
CA TYR A 147 -14.17 -5.79 14.50
C TYR A 147 -13.25 -4.59 14.20
N GLN A 148 -13.75 -3.55 13.53
CA GLN A 148 -13.00 -2.31 13.32
C GLN A 148 -12.60 -1.68 14.67
N GLY A 149 -11.30 -1.42 14.82
CA GLY A 149 -10.71 -0.89 16.06
C GLY A 149 -10.47 -1.94 17.16
N VAL A 150 -10.76 -3.21 16.88
CA VAL A 150 -10.39 -4.34 17.71
C VAL A 150 -9.01 -4.86 17.27
N THR A 151 -8.18 -5.30 18.20
CA THR A 151 -6.85 -5.83 17.88
C THR A 151 -6.94 -7.17 17.15
N SER A 152 -6.05 -7.39 16.18
CA SER A 152 -5.91 -8.64 15.41
C SER A 152 -5.82 -9.90 16.28
N ALA A 153 -5.20 -9.81 17.47
CA ALA A 153 -5.13 -10.92 18.43
C ALA A 153 -6.50 -11.46 18.88
N VAL A 154 -7.50 -10.59 19.06
CA VAL A 154 -8.85 -11.00 19.47
C VAL A 154 -9.53 -11.76 18.34
N LEU A 155 -9.43 -11.23 17.11
CA LEU A 155 -9.99 -11.91 15.93
C LEU A 155 -9.32 -13.27 15.71
N TYR A 156 -7.99 -13.36 15.87
CA TYR A 156 -7.26 -14.61 15.77
C TYR A 156 -7.75 -15.65 16.80
N GLU A 157 -7.86 -15.28 18.08
CA GLU A 157 -8.32 -16.22 19.11
C GLU A 157 -9.76 -16.68 18.89
N HIS A 158 -10.66 -15.78 18.46
CA HIS A 158 -12.02 -16.15 18.10
C HIS A 158 -12.06 -17.12 16.92
N LEU A 159 -11.33 -16.84 15.84
CA LEU A 159 -11.22 -17.73 14.67
C LEU A 159 -10.59 -19.08 15.01
N LYS A 160 -9.67 -19.12 16.00
CA LYS A 160 -9.01 -20.36 16.40
C LYS A 160 -9.89 -21.23 17.28
N THR A 161 -10.70 -20.62 18.16
CA THR A 161 -11.35 -21.34 19.27
C THR A 161 -12.87 -21.33 19.27
N LYS A 162 -13.54 -20.47 18.47
CA LYS A 162 -14.98 -20.21 18.58
C LYS A 162 -15.79 -20.47 17.30
N ILE A 163 -15.18 -21.08 16.28
CA ILE A 163 -15.83 -21.36 15.00
C ILE A 163 -16.10 -22.85 14.76
N ASP A 164 -16.05 -23.65 15.83
CA ASP A 164 -16.19 -25.10 15.85
C ASP A 164 -17.62 -25.59 15.63
N ASN A 165 -18.63 -24.77 15.92
CA ASN A 165 -20.02 -25.09 15.64
C ASN A 165 -20.34 -24.97 14.14
N ILE A 166 -20.35 -26.09 13.43
CA ILE A 166 -20.62 -26.17 12.00
C ILE A 166 -22.08 -25.87 11.61
N ASP A 167 -23.01 -25.86 12.56
CA ASP A 167 -24.43 -25.58 12.29
C ASP A 167 -24.68 -24.09 11.99
N PHE A 168 -23.73 -23.22 12.31
CA PHE A 168 -23.83 -21.78 12.05
C PHE A 168 -22.76 -21.30 11.09
N GLN A 169 -23.06 -20.19 10.41
CA GLN A 169 -22.08 -19.48 9.61
C GLN A 169 -21.03 -18.82 10.50
N VAL A 170 -19.79 -18.74 10.02
CA VAL A 170 -18.66 -18.17 10.78
C VAL A 170 -18.93 -16.73 11.20
N PHE A 171 -19.54 -15.93 10.33
CA PHE A 171 -19.91 -14.55 10.64
C PHE A 171 -20.93 -14.47 11.77
N ASP A 172 -21.92 -15.37 11.83
CA ASP A 172 -22.92 -15.35 12.91
C ASP A 172 -22.28 -15.74 14.24
N LEU A 173 -21.40 -16.75 14.23
CA LEU A 173 -20.62 -17.14 15.40
C LEU A 173 -19.80 -15.95 15.92
N LEU A 174 -19.04 -15.29 15.05
CA LEU A 174 -18.25 -14.11 15.43
C LEU A 174 -19.10 -12.89 15.80
N GLY A 175 -20.28 -12.75 15.21
CA GLY A 175 -21.25 -11.70 15.47
C GLY A 175 -21.86 -11.79 16.86
N ALA A 176 -22.00 -13.01 17.39
CA ALA A 176 -22.54 -13.28 18.72
C ALA A 176 -21.50 -13.13 19.86
N LEU A 177 -20.20 -13.22 19.56
CA LEU A 177 -19.15 -13.16 20.59
C LEU A 177 -18.99 -11.78 21.19
N GLU A 178 -18.88 -11.69 22.51
CA GLU A 178 -18.52 -10.44 23.20
C GLU A 178 -17.16 -9.92 22.71
N LEU A 179 -17.07 -8.60 22.55
CA LEU A 179 -15.83 -7.93 22.16
C LEU A 179 -15.32 -7.05 23.30
N PRO A 180 -13.99 -6.98 23.48
CA PRO A 180 -13.42 -5.99 24.36
C PRO A 180 -13.77 -4.59 23.86
N PRO A 181 -13.80 -3.58 24.75
CA PRO A 181 -14.04 -2.21 24.33
C PRO A 181 -13.04 -1.83 23.23
N LYS A 182 -13.57 -1.27 22.14
CA LYS A 182 -12.76 -0.80 21.01
C LYS A 182 -11.69 0.12 21.57
N ARG A 183 -10.42 -0.16 21.26
CA ARG A 183 -9.37 0.77 21.66
C ARG A 183 -9.60 2.03 20.85
N ALA A 184 -9.84 3.16 21.51
CA ALA A 184 -9.59 4.45 20.88
C ALA A 184 -8.18 4.37 20.26
N PRO A 185 -7.95 4.85 19.03
CA PRO A 185 -6.63 4.79 18.42
C PRO A 185 -5.63 5.35 19.44
N LYS A 186 -4.83 4.48 20.03
CA LYS A 186 -3.72 4.92 20.88
C LYS A 186 -2.81 5.63 19.91
N ALA A 187 -2.71 6.96 20.00
CA ALA A 187 -1.50 7.64 19.60
C ALA A 187 -0.35 6.84 20.22
N LEU A 188 0.42 6.15 19.39
CA LEU A 188 1.39 5.16 19.81
C LEU A 188 2.49 5.91 20.59
N ARG A 189 2.33 6.04 21.92
CA ARG A 189 3.39 6.49 22.81
C ARG A 189 4.33 5.32 23.00
N ILE A 190 5.19 5.10 22.01
CA ILE A 190 6.44 4.36 22.21
C ILE A 190 7.23 5.13 23.27
N ALA A 191 7.76 4.40 24.27
CA ALA A 191 8.63 4.96 25.29
C ALA A 191 9.76 5.73 24.62
N ARG A 192 9.73 7.05 24.75
CA ARG A 192 10.78 7.94 24.27
C ARG A 192 12.03 7.65 25.09
N GLN A 193 12.97 6.87 24.55
CA GLN A 193 14.36 7.28 24.70
C GLN A 193 14.39 8.73 24.24
N ARG A 194 14.85 9.65 25.11
CA ARG A 194 14.87 11.08 24.76
C ARG A 194 15.60 11.20 23.42
N PRO A 195 14.93 11.65 22.36
CA PRO A 195 15.64 11.99 21.15
C PRO A 195 16.58 13.14 21.50
N PRO A 196 17.79 13.19 20.93
CA PRO A 196 18.60 14.41 20.96
C PRO A 196 17.70 15.56 20.53
N LYS A 197 17.67 16.64 21.32
CA LYS A 197 17.07 17.91 20.90
C LYS A 197 17.89 18.41 19.70
N ASP A 198 17.54 17.97 18.49
CA ASP A 198 17.86 18.60 17.18
C ASP A 198 17.49 17.74 15.96
N LEU A 199 16.27 17.19 15.92
CA LEU A 199 15.69 16.73 14.65
C LEU A 199 14.39 17.48 14.40
N GLY A 200 14.54 18.70 13.87
CA GLY A 200 13.45 19.42 13.22
C GLY A 200 12.86 18.60 12.06
N LEU A 201 11.77 19.09 11.46
CA LEU A 201 11.30 18.59 10.16
C LEU A 201 12.53 18.34 9.28
N LEU A 202 12.75 17.09 8.84
CA LEU A 202 13.86 16.76 7.95
C LEU A 202 13.80 17.76 6.79
N ASN A 203 14.79 18.64 6.72
CA ASN A 203 14.77 19.81 5.86
C ASN A 203 15.04 19.35 4.41
N GLY A 204 13.98 18.95 3.70
CA GLY A 204 14.00 18.43 2.33
C GLY A 204 14.51 19.43 1.29
N GLU A 205 14.69 20.69 1.68
CA GLU A 205 15.18 21.79 0.83
C GLU A 205 16.72 21.87 0.76
N ARG A 206 17.45 20.96 1.41
CA ARG A 206 18.94 20.94 1.42
C ARG A 206 19.50 19.92 0.43
N TRP A 207 19.77 20.37 -0.79
CA TRP A 207 20.27 19.56 -1.88
C TRP A 207 21.79 19.55 -1.95
N SER A 208 22.38 18.59 -2.64
CA SER A 208 23.76 18.64 -3.09
C SER A 208 23.83 18.43 -4.59
N LEU A 209 24.60 19.27 -5.26
CA LEU A 209 24.82 19.21 -6.71
C LEU A 209 26.31 19.50 -6.95
N HIS A 210 26.96 18.61 -7.69
CA HIS A 210 28.34 18.80 -8.11
C HIS A 210 28.35 19.21 -9.58
N GLU A 211 28.64 20.48 -9.88
CA GLU A 211 28.62 20.98 -11.26
C GLU A 211 29.73 20.32 -12.10
N THR A 212 29.35 19.64 -13.18
CA THR A 212 30.25 19.05 -14.18
C THR A 212 29.70 19.33 -15.57
N SER A 213 30.57 19.33 -16.59
CA SER A 213 30.15 19.56 -17.98
C SER A 213 29.21 18.48 -18.52
N GLY A 214 29.30 17.25 -18.01
CA GLY A 214 28.43 16.13 -18.36
C GLY A 214 27.17 16.00 -17.49
N GLY A 215 27.01 16.88 -16.51
CA GLY A 215 25.95 16.82 -15.51
C GLY A 215 26.22 15.81 -14.40
N SER A 216 25.64 16.08 -13.24
CA SER A 216 25.75 15.21 -12.06
C SER A 216 24.39 15.04 -11.42
N PRO A 217 24.23 14.02 -10.55
CA PRO A 217 23.00 13.88 -9.79
C PRO A 217 22.81 15.01 -8.78
N VAL A 218 21.59 15.54 -8.72
CA VAL A 218 21.13 16.45 -7.65
C VAL A 218 20.58 15.56 -6.53
N ARG A 219 21.21 15.56 -5.35
CA ARG A 219 20.87 14.66 -4.25
C ARG A 219 20.13 15.37 -3.14
N ALA A 220 19.05 14.77 -2.68
CA ALA A 220 18.31 15.18 -1.50
C ALA A 220 19.10 14.87 -0.21
N PRO A 221 18.75 15.48 0.94
CA PRO A 221 19.47 15.29 2.21
C PRO A 221 19.50 13.84 2.74
N GLY A 222 18.63 12.96 2.22
CA GLY A 222 18.58 11.53 2.53
C GLY A 222 19.28 10.64 1.49
N GLY A 223 19.99 11.23 0.53
CA GLY A 223 20.85 10.52 -0.42
C GLY A 223 20.17 10.02 -1.70
N ALA A 224 18.85 10.20 -1.84
CA ALA A 224 18.14 9.97 -3.10
C ALA A 224 18.46 11.07 -4.13
N CYS A 225 18.32 10.78 -5.41
CA CYS A 225 18.61 11.67 -6.52
C CYS A 225 17.33 12.16 -7.20
N LEU A 226 17.34 13.43 -7.64
CA LEU A 226 16.34 13.99 -8.54
C LEU A 226 16.36 13.21 -9.86
N ASP A 227 15.23 12.61 -10.21
CA ASP A 227 15.06 11.70 -11.35
C ASP A 227 13.77 12.01 -12.10
N VAL A 228 13.72 11.61 -13.36
CA VAL A 228 12.58 11.77 -14.25
C VAL A 228 11.98 10.39 -14.50
N LYS A 229 10.65 10.24 -14.34
CA LYS A 229 9.99 8.92 -14.49
C LYS A 229 10.12 8.34 -15.91
N ALA A 230 10.12 9.18 -16.94
CA ALA A 230 10.17 8.76 -18.34
C ALA A 230 10.68 9.87 -19.28
N ASP A 231 11.13 9.49 -20.47
CA ASP A 231 11.71 10.38 -21.47
C ASP A 231 10.65 11.04 -22.36
N TYR A 232 9.84 11.94 -21.78
CA TYR A 232 8.88 12.73 -22.54
C TYR A 232 8.55 14.07 -21.85
N ALA A 233 8.13 15.07 -22.63
CA ALA A 233 7.66 16.36 -22.11
C ALA A 233 6.39 16.20 -21.26
N GLY A 234 6.44 16.68 -20.02
CA GLY A 234 5.42 16.50 -19.00
C GLY A 234 5.70 15.32 -18.08
N SER A 235 6.83 14.59 -18.23
CA SER A 235 7.16 13.51 -17.30
C SER A 235 7.37 14.07 -15.89
N PRO A 236 6.74 13.49 -14.85
CA PRO A 236 6.92 13.93 -13.47
C PRO A 236 8.35 13.70 -12.98
N VAL A 237 8.78 14.61 -12.10
CA VAL A 237 10.05 14.53 -11.40
C VAL A 237 9.86 13.89 -10.02
N HIS A 238 10.77 13.02 -9.63
CA HIS A 238 10.69 12.26 -8.40
C HIS A 238 12.09 11.97 -7.84
N MET A 239 12.14 11.51 -6.60
CA MET A 239 13.34 11.03 -5.93
C MET A 239 13.54 9.58 -6.29
N TRP A 240 14.74 9.18 -6.66
CA TRP A 240 15.07 7.78 -6.89
C TRP A 240 16.45 7.46 -6.34
N GLN A 241 16.81 6.19 -6.29
CA GLN A 241 18.18 5.83 -5.93
C GLN A 241 19.13 6.34 -7.02
N CYS A 242 20.30 6.79 -6.59
CA CYS A 242 21.25 7.44 -7.47
C CYS A 242 21.96 6.45 -8.41
N PHE A 243 21.80 6.65 -9.71
CA PHE A 243 22.51 5.96 -10.77
C PHE A 243 23.26 6.98 -11.63
N PRO A 244 24.56 7.23 -11.35
CA PRO A 244 25.32 8.29 -12.03
C PRO A 244 25.38 8.18 -13.56
N ALA A 245 25.17 6.99 -14.11
CA ALA A 245 25.18 6.73 -15.55
C ALA A 245 23.85 7.05 -16.25
N LEU A 246 22.73 7.21 -15.53
CA LEU A 246 21.41 7.45 -16.12
C LEU A 246 21.24 8.90 -16.54
N ALA A 247 20.86 9.12 -17.80
CA ALA A 247 20.58 10.45 -18.33
C ALA A 247 19.43 11.15 -17.58
N SER A 248 18.41 10.39 -17.14
CA SER A 248 17.26 10.91 -16.38
C SER A 248 17.63 11.50 -15.02
N GLN A 249 18.79 11.14 -14.47
CA GLN A 249 19.30 11.63 -13.17
C GLN A 249 20.49 12.57 -13.29
N ARG A 250 21.00 12.81 -14.50
CA ARG A 250 22.08 13.78 -14.70
C ARG A 250 21.46 15.15 -14.91
N TRP A 251 21.92 16.13 -14.15
CA TRP A 251 21.46 17.51 -14.26
C TRP A 251 22.64 18.45 -14.46
N VAL A 252 22.48 19.38 -15.38
CA VAL A 252 23.40 20.47 -15.67
C VAL A 252 22.72 21.77 -15.30
N LEU A 253 23.32 22.53 -14.39
CA LEU A 253 22.90 23.89 -14.10
C LEU A 253 23.52 24.85 -15.12
N ASN A 254 22.70 25.46 -15.97
CA ASN A 254 23.13 26.57 -16.81
C ASN A 254 23.05 27.87 -15.98
N ARG A 255 24.18 28.35 -15.45
CA ARG A 255 24.22 29.57 -14.63
C ARG A 255 23.82 30.85 -15.38
N SER A 256 23.96 30.89 -16.71
CA SER A 256 23.58 32.07 -17.50
C SER A 256 22.06 32.23 -17.61
N THR A 257 21.32 31.12 -17.73
CA THR A 257 19.86 31.13 -17.85
C THR A 257 19.15 30.83 -16.54
N GLY A 258 19.81 30.13 -15.62
CA GLY A 258 19.23 29.57 -14.39
C GLY A 258 18.55 28.21 -14.59
N GLN A 259 18.69 27.57 -15.75
CA GLN A 259 17.97 26.33 -16.05
C GLN A 259 18.71 25.10 -15.50
N LEU A 260 17.97 24.19 -14.87
CA LEU A 260 18.42 22.83 -14.57
C LEU A 260 17.99 21.91 -15.71
N VAL A 261 18.93 21.53 -16.56
CA VAL A 261 18.71 20.70 -17.74
C VAL A 261 19.08 19.26 -17.43
N ASN A 262 18.18 18.31 -17.68
CA ASN A 262 18.49 16.90 -17.47
C ASN A 262 19.37 16.33 -18.61
N GLY A 263 19.85 15.11 -18.46
CA GLY A 263 20.69 14.45 -19.47
C GLY A 263 19.98 14.12 -20.79
N GLN A 264 18.68 14.41 -20.91
CA GLN A 264 17.86 14.29 -22.11
C GLN A 264 17.59 15.65 -22.78
N GLY A 265 18.14 16.75 -22.25
CA GLY A 265 18.01 18.08 -22.84
C GLY A 265 16.71 18.82 -22.49
N GLN A 266 15.94 18.32 -21.53
CA GLN A 266 14.72 18.98 -21.04
C GLN A 266 14.99 19.71 -19.73
N CYS A 267 14.15 20.70 -19.40
CA CYS A 267 14.32 21.56 -18.23
C CYS A 267 13.38 21.15 -17.09
N LEU A 268 13.87 21.27 -15.85
CA LEU A 268 13.04 21.20 -14.65
C LEU A 268 12.07 22.39 -14.63
N ASP A 269 10.77 22.11 -14.62
CA ASP A 269 9.70 23.10 -14.67
C ASP A 269 8.68 22.84 -13.54
N THR A 270 8.06 23.91 -13.05
CA THR A 270 7.00 23.87 -12.05
C THR A 270 5.65 23.78 -12.75
N ALA A 271 5.04 22.60 -12.76
CA ALA A 271 3.73 22.37 -13.38
C ALA A 271 2.60 23.09 -12.61
N GLU A 272 2.73 23.15 -11.28
CA GLU A 272 1.78 23.79 -10.37
C GLU A 272 2.48 24.84 -9.50
N PRO A 273 2.90 25.97 -10.11
CA PRO A 273 3.81 26.95 -9.48
C PRO A 273 3.21 27.70 -8.28
N ASP A 274 1.88 27.77 -8.20
CA ASP A 274 1.15 28.52 -7.16
C ASP A 274 0.62 27.60 -6.03
N VAL A 275 0.95 26.30 -6.06
CA VAL A 275 0.50 25.29 -5.09
C VAL A 275 1.64 24.92 -4.13
N ASP A 276 1.42 25.02 -2.81
CA ASP A 276 2.39 24.51 -1.84
C ASP A 276 2.43 22.97 -1.86
N GLY A 277 3.54 22.44 -2.36
CA GLY A 277 3.70 21.04 -2.70
C GLY A 277 3.33 20.72 -4.14
N GLY A 278 3.28 21.73 -5.01
CA GLY A 278 2.93 21.60 -6.43
C GLY A 278 3.94 20.75 -7.21
N GLU A 279 3.42 20.05 -8.21
CA GLU A 279 4.19 19.10 -9.01
C GLU A 279 5.31 19.76 -9.83
N LEU A 280 6.45 19.07 -9.91
CA LEU A 280 7.52 19.37 -10.86
C LEU A 280 7.53 18.35 -11.99
N HIS A 281 7.78 18.82 -13.20
CA HIS A 281 7.87 17.96 -14.38
C HIS A 281 9.03 18.37 -15.29
N MET A 282 9.29 17.56 -16.31
CA MET A 282 10.18 17.91 -17.40
C MET A 282 9.44 18.66 -18.48
N TRP A 283 10.01 19.74 -18.99
CA TRP A 283 9.41 20.49 -20.09
C TRP A 283 10.47 20.99 -21.08
N PRO A 284 10.12 21.22 -22.37
CA PRO A 284 11.03 21.88 -23.30
C PRO A 284 11.58 23.19 -22.74
N CYS A 285 12.89 23.38 -22.89
CA CYS A 285 13.61 24.50 -22.30
C CYS A 285 13.23 25.84 -22.95
N ASN A 286 12.81 26.80 -22.12
CA ASN A 286 12.57 28.20 -22.46
C ASN A 286 13.24 29.09 -21.42
N ALA A 287 14.36 29.73 -21.79
CA ALA A 287 15.16 30.55 -20.88
C ALA A 287 14.44 31.80 -20.35
N SER A 288 13.35 32.22 -20.99
CA SER A 288 12.51 33.33 -20.56
C SER A 288 11.40 32.91 -19.59
N ASN A 289 11.13 31.61 -19.43
CA ASN A 289 10.08 31.10 -18.53
C ASN A 289 10.58 31.08 -17.07
N PRO A 290 10.04 31.91 -16.16
CA PRO A 290 10.47 31.93 -14.76
C PRO A 290 10.29 30.60 -14.02
N HIS A 291 9.35 29.76 -14.46
CA HIS A 291 9.07 28.44 -13.87
C HIS A 291 10.21 27.43 -14.10
N GLN A 292 11.07 27.69 -15.09
CA GLN A 292 12.23 26.85 -15.43
C GLN A 292 13.55 27.42 -14.91
N ARG A 293 13.50 28.48 -14.11
CA ARG A 293 14.70 29.19 -13.65
C ARG A 293 14.86 29.00 -12.16
N TRP A 294 16.04 28.54 -11.78
CA TRP A 294 16.38 28.10 -10.45
C TRP A 294 17.64 28.82 -9.98
N ASP A 295 17.54 29.48 -8.83
CA ASP A 295 18.66 30.06 -8.13
C ASP A 295 19.21 29.04 -7.13
N VAL A 296 20.47 28.66 -7.33
CA VAL A 296 21.16 27.68 -6.49
C VAL A 296 22.10 28.44 -5.56
N GLU A 297 21.75 28.44 -4.28
CA GLU A 297 22.43 29.20 -3.22
C GLU A 297 22.82 28.31 -2.05
N ALA A 298 23.73 28.77 -1.19
CA ALA A 298 24.07 28.04 0.02
C ALA A 298 22.83 27.97 0.95
N ALA A 299 22.57 26.79 1.51
CA ALA A 299 21.42 26.62 2.40
C ALA A 299 21.55 27.50 3.67
N PRO A 300 20.44 28.02 4.23
CA PRO A 300 20.48 28.78 5.48
C PRO A 300 21.11 27.96 6.63
N GLY A 301 21.97 28.60 7.41
CA GLY A 301 22.64 27.98 8.55
C GLY A 301 23.80 27.04 8.20
N THR A 302 24.25 27.00 6.93
CA THR A 302 25.41 26.20 6.50
C THR A 302 26.60 27.09 6.11
N ALA A 303 26.85 28.17 6.85
CA ALA A 303 27.92 29.13 6.56
C ALA A 303 29.29 28.41 6.45
N GLY A 304 29.84 28.37 5.24
CA GLY A 304 31.11 27.70 4.92
C GLY A 304 30.96 26.30 4.27
N ASP A 305 29.80 25.66 4.34
CA ASP A 305 29.52 24.40 3.67
C ASP A 305 28.80 24.66 2.33
N ARG A 306 29.60 24.67 1.26
CA ARG A 306 29.13 24.83 -0.13
C ARG A 306 28.50 23.56 -0.72
N THR A 307 28.48 22.45 0.02
CA THR A 307 27.93 21.18 -0.46
C THR A 307 26.42 21.08 -0.25
N ARG A 308 25.86 21.94 0.62
CA ARG A 308 24.43 22.02 0.93
C ARG A 308 23.83 23.27 0.29
N LEU A 309 22.94 23.02 -0.64
CA LEU A 309 22.35 24.01 -1.54
C LEU A 309 20.85 24.10 -1.30
N ARG A 310 20.34 25.32 -1.34
CA ARG A 310 18.91 25.58 -1.55
C ARG A 310 18.71 25.90 -3.03
N ILE A 311 17.71 25.28 -3.63
CA ILE A 311 17.39 25.45 -5.06
C ILE A 311 16.03 26.14 -5.13
N ARG A 312 16.04 27.45 -5.36
CA ARG A 312 14.84 28.30 -5.34
C ARG A 312 14.34 28.56 -6.75
N ASN A 313 13.04 28.39 -6.99
CA ASN A 313 12.45 28.77 -8.28
C ASN A 313 12.27 30.29 -8.36
N ARG A 314 12.50 30.89 -9.53
CA ARG A 314 12.37 32.33 -9.72
C ARG A 314 10.93 32.83 -9.78
N HIS A 315 9.95 31.96 -10.02
CA HIS A 315 8.54 32.27 -9.82
C HIS A 315 8.20 32.41 -8.33
N GLY A 316 8.78 31.56 -7.49
CA GLY A 316 8.53 31.51 -6.06
C GLY A 316 8.67 30.08 -5.54
N GLY A 317 9.00 29.92 -4.25
CA GLY A 317 9.18 28.61 -3.64
C GLY A 317 10.53 27.94 -3.91
N CYS A 318 10.74 26.81 -3.25
CA CYS A 318 11.97 26.03 -3.25
C CYS A 318 11.68 24.60 -3.67
N LEU A 319 12.65 24.01 -4.38
CA LEU A 319 12.67 22.57 -4.63
C LEU A 319 12.75 21.85 -3.29
N ASP A 320 11.81 20.96 -3.06
CA ASP A 320 11.65 20.22 -1.83
C ASP A 320 11.24 18.77 -2.12
N THR A 321 11.37 17.93 -1.11
CA THR A 321 10.80 16.59 -1.10
C THR A 321 10.41 16.20 0.32
N ARG A 322 9.21 15.67 0.47
CA ARG A 322 8.71 15.18 1.76
C ARG A 322 9.43 13.90 2.23
N GLN A 323 10.18 13.24 1.33
CA GLN A 323 10.84 11.96 1.60
C GLN A 323 12.27 11.91 1.01
N PRO A 324 13.22 12.70 1.56
CA PRO A 324 14.53 12.96 0.94
C PRO A 324 15.48 11.74 0.81
N GLY A 325 15.11 10.59 1.36
CA GLY A 325 15.86 9.32 1.22
C GLY A 325 15.06 8.19 0.59
N ALA A 326 13.83 8.44 0.12
CA ALA A 326 12.95 7.40 -0.40
C ALA A 326 12.81 7.50 -1.93
N ASN A 327 13.09 6.40 -2.64
CA ASN A 327 12.72 6.29 -4.06
C ASN A 327 11.18 6.43 -4.26
N GLY A 328 10.75 7.08 -5.32
CA GLY A 328 9.36 7.43 -5.57
C GLY A 328 8.84 8.61 -4.76
N GLY A 329 9.63 9.19 -3.84
CA GLY A 329 9.26 10.45 -3.19
C GLY A 329 9.11 11.55 -4.25
N GLU A 330 8.09 12.39 -4.17
CA GLU A 330 7.88 13.42 -5.20
C GLU A 330 8.89 14.56 -5.05
N GLY A 331 9.38 15.07 -6.19
CA GLY A 331 9.98 16.39 -6.26
C GLY A 331 8.86 17.41 -6.36
N MET A 332 8.87 18.42 -5.51
CA MET A 332 7.77 19.39 -5.42
C MET A 332 8.30 20.80 -5.18
N LEU A 333 7.47 21.79 -5.51
CA LEU A 333 7.70 23.18 -5.15
C LEU A 333 7.00 23.51 -3.83
N ARG A 334 7.72 24.08 -2.85
CA ARG A 334 7.13 24.51 -1.57
C ARG A 334 7.58 25.89 -1.14
N THR A 335 6.88 26.49 -0.19
CA THR A 335 7.37 27.70 0.51
C THR A 335 8.74 27.42 1.14
N CYS A 336 9.75 28.21 0.79
CA CYS A 336 11.11 28.07 1.28
C CYS A 336 11.20 28.24 2.81
N ARG A 337 12.07 27.45 3.46
CA ARG A 337 12.28 27.41 4.92
C ARG A 337 13.69 27.79 5.36
#